data_AF-A0A562UXZ5-F1
#
_entry.id   AF-A0A562UXZ5-F1
#
_cell.length_a   1.000
_cell.length_b   1.000
_cell.length_c   1.000
_cell.angle_alpha   90.00
_cell.angle_beta   90.00
_cell.angle_gamma   90.00
#
_symmetry.space_group_name_H-M   'P 1'
#
loop_
_entity.id
_entity.type
_entity.pdbx_description
1 polymer ?
#
loop_
_entity_poly.entity_id
_entity_poly.type
_entity_poly.pdbx_seq_one_letter_code
_entity_poly.pdbx_strand_id
1 'polypeptide(L)' 'MPGQFARLGLAFAGFLILSAGLLLLLFLRPGTAEFVITVLTFGLGCLLGAISALVLHIERKRS' A
#
# COMPACT_ATOMS: atom_id res chain seq x y z
N MET A 1 -19.87 -1.62 8.42
CA MET A 1 -19.19 -0.46 7.81
C MET A 1 -17.66 -0.55 7.85
N PRO A 2 -16.99 -0.90 8.96
CA PRO A 2 -15.52 -0.91 9.02
C PRO A 2 -14.86 -1.87 8.02
N GLY A 3 -15.40 -3.08 7.82
CA GLY A 3 -14.89 -4.03 6.83
C GLY A 3 -14.93 -3.58 5.37
N GLN A 4 -15.88 -2.73 4.97
CA GLN A 4 -15.92 -2.18 3.60
C GLN A 4 -14.80 -1.16 3.38
N PHE A 5 -14.57 -0.27 4.36
CA PHE A 5 -13.44 0.67 4.31
C PHE A 5 -12.10 -0.05 4.35
N ALA A 6 -11.98 -1.13 5.12
CA ALA A 6 -10.77 -1.93 5.16
C ALA A 6 -10.49 -2.64 3.82
N ARG A 7 -11.53 -3.16 3.15
CA ARG A 7 -11.38 -3.74 1.79
C ARG A 7 -10.97 -2.68 0.76
N LEU A 8 -11.58 -1.49 0.80
CA LEU A 8 -11.20 -0.39 -0.08
C LEU A 8 -9.76 0.06 0.17
N GLY A 9 -9.37 0.20 1.44
CA GLY A 9 -7.99 0.52 1.84
C GLY A 9 -6.98 -0.51 1.36
N LEU A 10 -7.34 -1.80 1.39
CA LEU A 10 -6.49 -2.88 0.91
C LEU A 10 -6.35 -2.88 -0.62
N ALA A 11 -7.42 -2.59 -1.35
CA ALA A 11 -7.37 -2.42 -2.81
C ALA A 11 -6.49 -1.22 -3.20
N PHE A 12 -6.63 -0.10 -2.50
CA PHE A 12 -5.83 1.10 -2.73
C PHE A 12 -4.36 0.91 -2.38
N ALA A 13 -4.08 0.20 -1.29
CA ALA A 13 -2.74 -0.22 -0.92
C ALA A 13 -2.10 -1.10 -2.01
N GLY A 14 -2.84 -2.09 -2.52
CA GLY A 14 -2.38 -2.93 -3.62
C GLY A 14 -2.05 -2.12 -4.88
N PHE A 15 -2.91 -1.16 -5.24
CA PHE A 15 -2.65 -0.26 -6.36
C PHE A 15 -1.37 0.56 -6.17
N LEU A 16 -1.18 1.17 -5.00
CA LEU A 16 0.01 1.96 -4.68
C LEU A 16 1.29 1.12 -4.72
N ILE A 17 1.27 -0.07 -4.12
CA ILE A 17 2.41 -0.99 -4.10
C ILE A 17 2.78 -1.42 -5.52
N LEU A 18 1.80 -1.84 -6.33
CA LEU A 18 2.06 -2.33 -7.68
C LEU A 18 2.55 -1.22 -8.60
N SER A 19 1.92 -0.06 -8.57
CA SER A 19 2.30 1.09 -9.41
C SER A 19 3.66 1.66 -9.02
N ALA A 20 3.88 1.95 -7.73
CA ALA A 20 5.16 2.47 -7.25
C ALA A 20 6.29 1.44 -7.37
N GLY A 21 5.99 0.16 -7.12
CA GLY A 21 6.95 -0.93 -7.29
C GLY A 21 7.39 -1.08 -8.75
N LEU A 22 6.45 -1.04 -9.70
CA LEU A 22 6.76 -1.11 -11.12
C LEU A 22 7.62 0.09 -11.58
N LEU A 23 7.27 1.30 -11.11
CA LEU A 23 8.02 2.51 -11.40
C LEU A 23 9.46 2.43 -10.87
N LEU A 24 9.64 2.00 -9.61
CA LEU A 24 10.96 1.81 -9.01
C LEU A 24 11.82 0.78 -9.74
N LEU A 25 11.20 -0.31 -10.20
CA LEU A 25 11.92 -1.45 -10.75
C LEU A 25 12.33 -1.24 -12.21
N LEU A 26 11.50 -0.54 -13.00
CA LEU A 26 11.69 -0.43 -14.44
C LEU A 26 12.11 0.95 -14.94
N PHE A 27 11.75 2.02 -14.22
CA PHE A 27 11.82 3.37 -14.79
C PHE A 27 12.73 4.32 -14.01
N LEU A 28 12.87 4.14 -12.69
CA LEU A 28 13.57 5.13 -11.87
C LEU A 28 15.01 4.73 -11.55
N ARG A 29 15.92 5.65 -11.87
CA ARG A 29 17.33 5.53 -11.52
C ARG A 29 17.56 5.91 -10.05
N PRO A 30 18.34 5.15 -9.28
CA PRO A 30 18.66 5.49 -7.90
C PRO A 30 19.35 6.86 -7.81
N GLY A 31 18.98 7.64 -6.80
CA GLY A 31 19.60 8.96 -6.52
C GLY A 31 18.85 10.17 -7.10
N THR A 32 17.72 9.98 -7.77
CA THR A 32 16.84 11.09 -8.17
C THR A 32 15.80 11.41 -7.10
N ALA A 33 15.28 12.64 -7.11
CA ALA A 33 14.18 13.03 -6.22
C ALA A 33 12.92 12.17 -6.46
N GLU A 34 12.64 11.85 -7.73
CA GLU A 34 11.54 10.97 -8.13
C GLU A 34 11.67 9.58 -7.49
N PHE A 35 12.90 9.05 -7.38
CA PHE A 35 13.14 7.74 -6.77
C PHE A 35 12.74 7.77 -5.29
N VAL A 36 13.19 8.79 -4.55
CA VAL A 36 12.85 8.94 -3.13
C VAL A 36 11.35 9.06 -2.93
N ILE A 37 10.66 9.88 -3.73
CA ILE A 37 9.21 10.06 -3.64
C ILE A 37 8.51 8.72 -3.90
N THR A 38 8.93 7.98 -4.93
CA THR A 38 8.30 6.70 -5.28
C THR A 38 8.56 5.62 -4.22
N VAL A 39 9.73 5.59 -3.60
CA VAL A 39 10.01 4.71 -2.44
C VAL A 39 9.10 5.04 -1.27
N LEU A 40 8.91 6.33 -0.95
CA LEU A 40 7.99 6.75 0.11
C LEU A 40 6.54 6.38 -0.21
N THR A 41 6.11 6.56 -1.45
CA THR A 41 4.77 6.15 -1.90
C THR A 41 4.57 4.64 -1.78
N PHE A 42 5.58 3.86 -2.16
CA PHE A 42 5.57 2.40 -2.00
C PHE A 42 5.45 2.01 -0.51
N GLY A 43 6.25 2.65 0.36
CA GLY A 43 6.20 2.46 1.81
C GLY A 43 4.82 2.80 2.41
N LEU A 44 4.21 3.90 1.97
CA LEU A 44 2.84 4.28 2.35
C LEU A 44 1.81 3.23 1.93
N GLY A 45 1.95 2.68 0.71
CA GLY A 45 1.11 1.58 0.24
C GLY A 45 1.22 0.35 1.15
N CYS A 46 2.44 -0.06 1.51
CA CYS A 46 2.66 -1.15 2.47
C CYS A 46 2.03 -0.89 3.84
N LEU A 47 2.19 0.32 4.38
CA LEU A 47 1.64 0.68 5.68
C LEU A 47 0.10 0.68 5.66
N LEU A 48 -0.51 1.25 4.62
CA LEU A 48 -1.95 1.25 4.44
C LEU A 48 -2.49 -0.18 4.29
N GLY A 49 -1.78 -1.03 3.54
CA GLY A 49 -2.10 -2.44 3.37
C GLY A 49 -2.04 -3.21 4.69
N ALA A 50 -1.00 -2.98 5.50
CA ALA A 50 -0.84 -3.59 6.81
C ALA A 50 -1.97 -3.20 7.78
N ILE A 51 -2.32 -1.91 7.85
CA ILE A 51 -3.43 -1.44 8.70
C ILE A 51 -4.76 -2.04 8.22
N SER A 52 -5.01 -2.02 6.91
CA SER A 52 -6.25 -2.57 6.33
C SER A 52 -6.37 -4.08 6.60
N ALA A 53 -5.28 -4.83 6.45
CA ALA A 53 -5.22 -6.25 6.74
C ALA A 53 -5.42 -6.53 8.24
N LEU A 54 -4.83 -5.72 9.12
CA LEU A 54 -5.01 -5.82 10.57
C LEU A 54 -6.48 -5.63 10.96
N VAL A 55 -7.14 -4.61 10.42
CA VAL A 55 -8.57 -4.35 10.67
C VAL A 55 -9.43 -5.54 10.22
N LEU A 56 -9.18 -6.08 9.03
CA LEU A 56 -9.89 -7.27 8.54
C LEU A 56 -9.61 -8.51 9.41
N HIS A 57 -8.40 -8.67 9.92
CA HIS A 57 -8.04 -9.76 10.81
C HIS A 57 -8.79 -9.66 12.15
N ILE A 58 -8.87 -8.45 12.72
CA ILE A 58 -9.62 -8.19 13.95
C ILE A 58 -11.11 -8.46 13.73
N GLU A 59 -11.70 -7.98 12.63
CA GLU A 59 -13.11 -8.26 12.31
C GLU A 59 -13.37 -9.78 12.15
N ARG A 60 -12.46 -10.52 11.50
CA ARG A 60 -12.58 -11.98 11.36
C ARG A 60 -12.52 -12.73 12.68
N LYS A 61 -11.74 -12.25 13.67
CA LYS A 61 -11.68 -12.88 15.00
C LYS A 61 -12.87 -12.51 15.89
N ARG A 62 -13.61 -11.45 15.55
CA ARG A 62 -14.76 -10.96 16.31
C ARG A 62 -16.09 -11.58 15.86
N SER A 63 -16.14 -12.12 14.65
CA SER A 63 -17.28 -12.90 14.11
C SER A 63 -17.13 -14.37 14.46
#